data_AF-A0A1J4JAP0-F1
#
_entry.id   AF-A0A1J4JAP0-F1
#
_cell.length_a   1.000
_cell.length_b   1.000
_cell.length_c   1.000
_cell.angle_alpha   90.00
_cell.angle_beta   90.00
_cell.angle_gamma   90.00
#
_symmetry.space_group_name_H-M   'P 1'
#
loop_
_entity.id
_entity.type
_entity.pdbx_description
1 polymer ?
#
loop_
_entity_poly.entity_id
_entity_poly.type
_entity_poly.pdbx_seq_one_letter_code
_entity_poly.pdbx_strand_id
1 'polypeptide(L)'
;MSKAHEMEKQHSLETEESAMIAVNTAEAYLAMRNPEKKTETLNYLNKAEISLRPIATSDLENKRLKYRRDIALSRVALLSARFIDALDLYETARESLENESGNDTEEMANVLVEMGDNAYFAKKMDKAKDYWNNALSLYQKLEKEQEIKNLEVKIEEFEKEIHRRHEEEEEEEESKETNNEEETNNEEETNNEEETTNEDETNNDVKSDSHLEKGSGGK
;
A
#
# COMPACT_ATOMS: atom_id res chain seq x y z
N MET A 1 48.66 8.02 -12.91
CA MET A 1 47.37 7.31 -12.89
C MET A 1 47.17 6.42 -11.65
N SER A 2 48.22 6.02 -10.91
CA SER A 2 48.09 5.11 -9.75
C SER A 2 47.34 5.67 -8.53
N LYS A 3 47.59 6.94 -8.15
CA LYS A 3 47.11 7.50 -6.88
C LYS A 3 45.60 7.79 -6.85
N ALA A 4 45.02 8.19 -7.99
CA ALA A 4 43.58 8.46 -8.09
C ALA A 4 42.77 7.17 -7.95
N HIS A 5 43.23 6.09 -8.60
CA HIS A 5 42.58 4.78 -8.54
C HIS A 5 42.69 4.12 -7.15
N GLU A 6 43.82 4.33 -6.46
CA GLU A 6 44.01 3.86 -5.09
C GLU A 6 43.07 4.58 -4.09
N MET A 7 42.90 5.90 -4.24
CA MET A 7 41.95 6.67 -3.42
C MET A 7 40.50 6.29 -3.72
N GLU A 8 40.15 6.08 -5.00
CA GLU A 8 38.81 5.62 -5.41
C GLU A 8 38.47 4.26 -4.79
N LYS A 9 39.40 3.31 -4.86
CA LYS A 9 39.24 1.99 -4.24
C LYS A 9 39.11 2.07 -2.72
N GLN A 10 39.91 2.91 -2.06
CA GLN A 10 39.82 3.09 -0.62
C GLN A 10 38.47 3.70 -0.21
N HIS A 11 37.98 4.71 -0.93
CA HIS A 11 36.66 5.30 -0.67
C HIS A 11 35.50 4.33 -0.93
N SER A 12 35.60 3.48 -1.97
CA SER A 12 34.61 2.41 -2.21
C SER A 12 34.57 1.43 -1.03
N LEU A 13 35.73 0.97 -0.55
CA LEU A 13 35.81 0.08 0.62
C LEU A 13 35.25 0.71 1.90
N GLU A 14 35.60 1.96 2.20
CA GLU A 14 35.06 2.68 3.37
C GLU A 14 33.52 2.82 3.30
N THR A 15 32.98 3.00 2.08
CA THR A 15 31.53 3.07 1.83
C THR A 15 30.87 1.72 2.09
N GLU A 16 31.45 0.62 1.60
CA GLU A 16 30.91 -0.73 1.82
C GLU A 16 30.97 -1.16 3.28
N GLU A 17 32.06 -0.87 3.98
CA GLU A 17 32.21 -1.16 5.41
C GLU A 17 31.17 -0.41 6.25
N SER A 18 30.98 0.88 5.97
CA SER A 18 29.95 1.69 6.62
C SER A 18 28.55 1.14 6.34
N ALA A 19 28.27 0.77 5.08
CA ALA A 19 26.99 0.17 4.70
C ALA A 19 26.75 -1.17 5.38
N MET A 20 27.77 -2.02 5.49
CA MET A 20 27.69 -3.30 6.18
C MET A 20 27.34 -3.13 7.66
N ILE A 21 27.97 -2.18 8.34
CA ILE A 21 27.66 -1.87 9.75
C ILE A 21 26.22 -1.37 9.88
N ALA A 22 25.79 -0.46 9.01
CA ALA A 22 24.42 0.07 9.00
C ALA A 22 23.36 -1.03 8.79
N VAL A 23 23.57 -1.91 7.80
CA VAL A 23 22.68 -3.05 7.51
C VAL A 23 22.62 -4.02 8.70
N ASN A 24 23.77 -4.46 9.22
CA ASN A 24 23.83 -5.36 10.38
C ASN A 24 23.10 -4.76 11.60
N THR A 25 23.29 -3.45 11.82
CA THR A 25 22.65 -2.73 12.93
C THR A 25 21.14 -2.67 12.76
N ALA A 26 20.66 -2.37 11.55
CA ALA A 26 19.24 -2.31 11.25
C ALA A 26 18.56 -3.69 11.38
N GLU A 27 19.16 -4.74 10.83
CA GLU A 27 18.68 -6.11 10.96
C GLU A 27 18.58 -6.55 12.42
N ALA A 28 19.58 -6.21 13.25
CA ALA A 28 19.54 -6.50 14.68
C ALA A 28 18.36 -5.78 15.37
N TYR A 29 18.12 -4.51 15.05
CA TYR A 29 16.97 -3.77 15.58
C TYR A 29 15.63 -4.39 15.13
N LEU A 30 15.52 -4.80 13.87
CA LEU A 30 14.33 -5.48 13.37
C LEU A 30 14.06 -6.80 14.12
N ALA A 31 15.11 -7.58 14.40
CA ALA A 31 15.04 -8.84 15.13
C ALA A 31 14.68 -8.69 16.61
N MET A 32 15.06 -7.57 17.25
CA MET A 32 14.75 -7.29 18.67
C MET A 32 13.30 -6.81 18.90
N ARG A 33 12.51 -6.57 17.85
CA ARG A 33 11.13 -6.13 17.98
C ARG A 33 10.28 -7.18 18.68
N ASN A 34 9.42 -6.73 19.59
CA ASN A 34 8.40 -7.55 20.22
C ASN A 34 7.02 -6.90 20.01
N PRO A 35 6.13 -7.48 19.17
CA PRO A 35 4.81 -6.92 18.88
C PRO A 35 3.95 -6.61 20.11
N GLU A 36 4.13 -7.33 21.22
CA GLU A 36 3.41 -7.10 22.48
C GLU A 36 3.85 -5.81 23.18
N LYS A 37 5.10 -5.38 22.96
CA LYS A 37 5.69 -4.18 23.56
C LYS A 37 5.77 -3.04 22.55
N LYS A 38 4.61 -2.42 22.28
CA LYS A 38 4.43 -1.40 21.24
C LYS A 38 5.50 -0.29 21.26
N THR A 39 5.74 0.33 22.42
CA THR A 39 6.70 1.45 22.55
C THR A 39 8.14 1.02 22.26
N GLU A 40 8.55 -0.15 22.78
CA GLU A 40 9.89 -0.69 22.54
C GLU A 40 10.08 -1.05 21.06
N THR A 41 9.06 -1.67 20.46
CA THR A 41 9.03 -1.99 19.03
C THR A 41 9.15 -0.75 18.15
N LEU A 42 8.44 0.33 18.46
CA LEU A 42 8.54 1.59 17.72
C LEU A 42 9.95 2.21 17.86
N ASN A 43 10.54 2.14 19.04
CA ASN A 43 11.91 2.61 19.27
C ASN A 43 12.93 1.83 18.42
N TYR A 44 12.85 0.49 18.38
CA TYR A 44 13.75 -0.29 17.54
C TYR A 44 13.52 -0.05 16.06
N LEU A 45 12.27 0.09 15.62
CA LEU A 45 11.96 0.43 14.23
C LEU A 45 12.60 1.78 13.82
N ASN A 46 12.46 2.81 14.65
CA ASN A 46 13.09 4.11 14.41
C ASN A 46 14.61 4.02 14.34
N LYS A 47 15.23 3.22 15.20
CA LYS A 47 16.69 3.00 15.19
C LYS A 47 17.16 2.26 13.93
N ALA A 48 16.39 1.28 13.45
CA ALA A 48 16.68 0.61 12.19
C ALA A 48 16.62 1.61 11.02
N GLU A 49 15.57 2.43 10.96
CA GLU A 49 15.42 3.44 9.92
C GLU A 49 16.57 4.45 9.92
N ILE A 50 16.92 4.99 11.10
CA ILE A 50 18.04 5.95 11.24
C ILE A 50 19.35 5.32 10.76
N SER A 51 19.57 4.04 11.03
CA SER A 51 20.80 3.34 10.62
C SER A 51 20.89 3.17 9.11
N LEU A 52 19.77 2.90 8.43
CA LEU A 52 19.73 2.68 6.97
C LEU A 52 19.70 3.98 6.17
N ARG A 53 19.17 5.07 6.72
CA ARG A 53 18.96 6.33 5.99
C ARG A 53 20.20 6.84 5.23
N PRO A 54 21.42 6.84 5.80
CA PRO A 54 22.60 7.33 5.09
C PRO A 54 22.99 6.50 3.86
N ILE A 55 22.58 5.23 3.81
CA ILE A 55 22.99 4.28 2.76
C ILE A 55 21.86 3.88 1.82
N ALA A 56 20.67 4.46 2.01
CA ALA A 56 19.44 4.03 1.34
C ALA A 56 19.55 4.06 -0.18
N THR A 57 20.30 5.02 -0.73
CA THR A 57 20.52 5.19 -2.17
C THR A 57 21.98 5.03 -2.57
N SER A 58 22.84 4.51 -1.68
CA SER A 58 24.25 4.30 -2.00
C SER A 58 24.39 3.29 -3.14
N ASP A 59 25.33 3.51 -4.05
CA ASP A 59 25.68 2.46 -5.01
C ASP A 59 26.65 1.49 -4.33
N LEU A 60 26.24 0.23 -4.22
CA LEU A 60 26.98 -0.82 -3.51
C LEU A 60 27.38 -1.89 -4.53
N GLU A 61 28.69 -2.10 -4.68
CA GLU A 61 29.25 -3.08 -5.61
C GLU A 61 28.95 -4.52 -5.14
N ASN A 62 29.03 -4.74 -3.82
CA ASN A 62 28.66 -6.01 -3.21
C ASN A 62 27.15 -6.27 -3.33
N LYS A 63 26.79 -7.11 -4.29
CA LYS A 63 25.39 -7.51 -4.59
C LYS A 63 24.65 -8.06 -3.37
N ARG A 64 25.32 -8.87 -2.54
CA ARG A 64 24.70 -9.45 -1.34
C ARG A 64 24.38 -8.38 -0.32
N LEU A 65 25.30 -7.44 -0.11
CA LEU A 65 25.08 -6.31 0.79
C LEU A 65 23.97 -5.38 0.27
N LYS A 66 23.93 -5.15 -1.05
CA LYS A 66 22.87 -4.39 -1.72
C LYS A 66 21.50 -5.02 -1.46
N TYR A 67 21.34 -6.32 -1.74
CA TYR A 67 20.11 -7.05 -1.44
C TYR A 67 19.71 -6.94 0.05
N ARG A 68 20.65 -7.19 0.96
CA ARG A 68 20.39 -7.10 2.41
C ARG A 68 19.95 -5.71 2.86
N ARG A 69 20.51 -4.66 2.27
CA ARG A 69 20.04 -3.29 2.52
C ARG A 69 18.62 -3.11 1.99
N ASP A 70 18.37 -3.50 0.74
CA ASP A 70 17.09 -3.26 0.07
C ASP A 70 15.94 -3.99 0.81
N ILE A 71 16.16 -5.23 1.23
CA ILE A 71 15.19 -5.98 2.04
C ILE A 71 15.00 -5.39 3.44
N ALA A 72 16.05 -4.83 4.05
CA ALA A 72 15.92 -4.17 5.35
C ALA A 72 15.11 -2.87 5.23
N LEU A 73 15.31 -2.09 4.16
CA LEU A 73 14.52 -0.89 3.86
C LEU A 73 13.05 -1.23 3.64
N SER A 74 12.75 -2.26 2.85
CA SER A 74 11.36 -2.68 2.58
C SER A 74 10.64 -3.11 3.86
N ARG A 75 11.31 -3.92 4.71
CA ARG A 75 10.78 -4.33 6.01
C ARG A 75 10.55 -3.16 6.96
N VAL A 76 11.47 -2.19 7.01
CA VAL A 76 11.27 -0.95 7.79
C VAL A 76 10.03 -0.19 7.30
N ALA A 77 9.85 -0.06 5.98
CA ALA A 77 8.68 0.60 5.41
C ALA A 77 7.37 -0.13 5.72
N LEU A 78 7.34 -1.46 5.55
CA LEU A 78 6.20 -2.32 5.87
C LEU A 78 5.79 -2.15 7.34
N LEU A 79 6.76 -2.26 8.25
CA LEU A 79 6.52 -2.15 9.69
C LEU A 79 6.15 -0.73 10.14
N SER A 80 6.46 0.28 9.32
CA SER A 80 6.02 1.66 9.49
C SER A 80 4.65 1.94 8.86
N ALA A 81 3.94 0.90 8.41
CA ALA A 81 2.67 0.97 7.68
C ALA A 81 2.71 1.79 6.38
N ARG A 82 3.91 1.95 5.79
CA ARG A 82 4.10 2.59 4.47
C ARG A 82 4.03 1.53 3.37
N PHE A 83 2.85 0.90 3.22
CA PHE A 83 2.69 -0.33 2.43
C PHE A 83 3.01 -0.14 0.94
N ILE A 84 2.65 1.01 0.36
CA ILE A 84 2.96 1.33 -1.05
C ILE A 84 4.47 1.48 -1.24
N ASP A 85 5.13 2.32 -0.44
CA ASP A 85 6.60 2.47 -0.47
C ASP A 85 7.31 1.12 -0.26
N ALA A 86 6.79 0.32 0.67
CA ALA A 86 7.36 -0.98 0.96
C ALA A 86 7.28 -1.92 -0.24
N LEU A 87 6.20 -1.88 -1.04
CA LEU A 87 6.09 -2.70 -2.26
C LEU A 87 7.17 -2.31 -3.28
N ASP A 88 7.37 -1.01 -3.50
CA ASP A 88 8.40 -0.53 -4.44
C ASP A 88 9.82 -0.93 -3.96
N LEU A 89 10.06 -0.87 -2.65
CA LEU A 89 11.31 -1.31 -2.03
C LEU A 89 11.49 -2.83 -2.10
N TYR A 90 10.41 -3.62 -1.95
CA TYR A 90 10.47 -5.06 -2.11
C TYR A 90 10.76 -5.47 -3.55
N GLU A 91 10.21 -4.79 -4.55
CA GLU A 91 10.58 -5.04 -5.96
C GLU A 91 12.07 -4.75 -6.19
N THR A 92 12.59 -3.65 -5.62
CA THR A 92 14.02 -3.36 -5.66
C THR A 92 14.84 -4.47 -4.99
N ALA A 93 14.40 -4.96 -3.82
CA ALA A 93 15.06 -6.06 -3.12
C ALA A 93 15.03 -7.37 -3.94
N ARG A 94 13.89 -7.66 -4.59
CA ARG A 94 13.71 -8.82 -5.47
C ARG A 94 14.68 -8.77 -6.65
N GLU A 95 14.79 -7.63 -7.32
CA GLU A 95 15.74 -7.41 -8.42
C GLU A 95 17.20 -7.54 -7.94
N SER A 96 17.54 -6.99 -6.78
CA SER A 96 18.87 -7.14 -6.18
C SER A 96 19.21 -8.61 -5.87
N LEU A 97 18.23 -9.39 -5.40
CA LEU A 97 18.40 -10.81 -5.12
C LEU A 97 18.57 -11.63 -6.40
N GLU A 98 17.71 -11.39 -7.40
CA GLU A 98 17.80 -12.04 -8.72
C GLU A 98 19.20 -11.84 -9.33
N ASN A 99 19.75 -10.63 -9.23
CA ASN A 99 21.09 -10.30 -9.72
C ASN A 99 22.23 -10.95 -8.92
N GLU A 100 21.98 -11.34 -7.67
CA GLU A 100 22.95 -11.93 -6.75
C GLU A 100 23.00 -13.45 -6.84
N SER A 101 21.84 -14.11 -6.76
CA SER A 101 21.71 -15.57 -6.64
C SER A 101 20.69 -16.20 -7.59
N GLY A 102 19.97 -15.41 -8.38
CA GLY A 102 18.95 -15.87 -9.33
C GLY A 102 17.56 -16.03 -8.70
N ASN A 103 16.62 -16.59 -9.48
CA ASN A 103 15.20 -16.62 -9.13
C ASN A 103 14.72 -17.90 -8.42
N ASP A 104 15.51 -18.97 -8.47
CA ASP A 104 15.12 -20.28 -7.96
C ASP A 104 15.69 -20.56 -6.56
N THR A 105 15.52 -19.59 -5.65
CA THR A 105 16.06 -19.68 -4.29
C THR A 105 14.94 -19.62 -3.25
N GLU A 106 15.20 -20.23 -2.09
CA GLU A 106 14.30 -20.14 -0.94
C GLU A 106 14.13 -18.69 -0.47
N GLU A 107 15.20 -17.89 -0.56
CA GLU A 107 15.14 -16.46 -0.25
C GLU A 107 14.21 -15.70 -1.18
N MET A 108 14.19 -16.03 -2.48
CA MET A 108 13.26 -15.43 -3.43
C MET A 108 11.81 -15.76 -3.08
N ALA A 109 11.54 -17.02 -2.72
CA ALA A 109 10.21 -17.44 -2.26
C ALA A 109 9.79 -16.67 -0.99
N ASN A 110 10.71 -16.52 -0.01
CA ASN A 110 10.44 -15.76 1.21
C ASN A 110 10.12 -14.28 0.91
N VAL A 111 10.87 -13.64 0.00
CA VAL A 111 10.61 -12.26 -0.44
C VAL A 111 9.22 -12.15 -1.06
N LEU A 112 8.83 -13.09 -1.92
CA LEU A 112 7.50 -13.13 -2.54
C LEU A 112 6.39 -13.31 -1.50
N VAL A 113 6.58 -14.12 -0.45
CA VAL A 113 5.61 -14.20 0.65
C VAL A 113 5.45 -12.83 1.33
N GLU A 114 6.55 -12.16 1.69
CA GLU A 114 6.50 -10.83 2.31
C GLU A 114 5.83 -9.78 1.39
N MET A 115 6.07 -9.86 0.07
CA MET A 115 5.41 -9.01 -0.92
C MET A 115 3.90 -9.26 -0.98
N GLY A 116 3.47 -10.51 -0.93
CA GLY A 116 2.04 -10.85 -0.88
C GLY A 116 1.36 -10.29 0.37
N ASP A 117 2.02 -10.42 1.52
CA ASP A 117 1.53 -9.87 2.80
C ASP A 117 1.42 -8.35 2.74
N ASN A 118 2.44 -7.69 2.21
CA ASN A 118 2.43 -6.25 2.04
C ASN A 118 1.36 -5.79 1.03
N ALA A 119 1.18 -6.51 -0.07
CA ALA A 119 0.14 -6.24 -1.06
C ALA A 119 -1.27 -6.37 -0.46
N TYR A 120 -1.49 -7.36 0.41
CA TYR A 120 -2.71 -7.50 1.17
C TYR A 120 -2.97 -6.28 2.07
N PHE A 121 -1.96 -5.84 2.83
CA PHE A 121 -2.09 -4.63 3.66
C PHE A 121 -2.32 -3.36 2.82
N ALA A 122 -1.71 -3.29 1.64
CA ALA A 122 -1.92 -2.23 0.65
C ALA A 122 -3.27 -2.32 -0.08
N LYS A 123 -4.12 -3.29 0.24
CA LYS A 123 -5.41 -3.56 -0.42
C LYS A 123 -5.30 -3.88 -1.92
N LYS A 124 -4.15 -4.39 -2.36
CA LYS A 124 -3.89 -4.86 -3.73
C LYS A 124 -4.09 -6.38 -3.79
N MET A 125 -5.35 -6.81 -3.74
CA MET A 125 -5.71 -8.22 -3.54
C MET A 125 -5.20 -9.15 -4.65
N ASP A 126 -5.33 -8.73 -5.92
CA ASP A 126 -4.81 -9.52 -7.05
C ASP A 126 -3.30 -9.72 -6.95
N LYS A 127 -2.56 -8.66 -6.62
CA LYS A 127 -1.11 -8.74 -6.43
C LYS A 127 -0.73 -9.64 -5.26
N ALA A 128 -1.50 -9.59 -4.16
CA ALA A 128 -1.24 -10.45 -3.01
C ALA A 128 -1.33 -11.93 -3.41
N LYS A 129 -2.39 -12.29 -4.15
CA LYS A 129 -2.59 -13.63 -4.70
C LYS A 129 -1.45 -14.05 -5.62
N ASP A 130 -1.08 -13.18 -6.56
CA ASP A 130 -0.01 -13.47 -7.52
C ASP A 130 1.32 -13.73 -6.83
N TYR A 131 1.71 -12.88 -5.87
CA TYR A 131 2.96 -13.05 -5.14
C TYR A 131 2.97 -14.34 -4.31
N TRP A 132 1.87 -14.67 -3.60
CA TRP A 132 1.79 -15.92 -2.85
C TRP A 132 1.81 -17.15 -3.76
N ASN A 133 1.13 -17.13 -4.91
CA ASN A 133 1.17 -18.25 -5.86
C ASN A 133 2.57 -18.46 -6.48
N ASN A 134 3.28 -17.37 -6.74
CA ASN A 134 4.67 -17.43 -7.21
C ASN A 134 5.60 -18.00 -6.13
N ALA A 135 5.43 -17.59 -4.87
CA ALA A 135 6.16 -18.17 -3.74
C ALA A 135 5.85 -19.66 -3.57
N LEU A 136 4.58 -20.06 -3.66
CA LEU A 136 4.14 -21.45 -3.58
C LEU A 136 4.80 -22.31 -4.66
N SER A 137 4.82 -21.82 -5.89
CA SER A 137 5.46 -22.51 -7.02
C SER A 137 6.96 -22.73 -6.78
N LEU A 138 7.65 -21.74 -6.19
CA LEU A 138 9.06 -21.89 -5.83
C LEU A 138 9.26 -22.88 -4.69
N TYR A 139 8.45 -22.83 -3.63
CA TYR A 139 8.54 -23.80 -2.53
C TYR A 139 8.24 -25.23 -3.01
N GLN A 140 7.31 -25.44 -3.94
CA GLN A 140 7.06 -26.72 -4.58
C GLN A 140 8.29 -27.22 -5.35
N LYS A 141 8.92 -26.36 -6.15
CA LYS A 141 10.14 -26.68 -6.88
C LYS A 141 11.31 -27.02 -5.95
N LEU A 142 11.36 -26.40 -4.77
CA LEU A 142 12.39 -26.58 -3.75
C LEU A 142 12.06 -27.67 -2.73
N GLU A 143 10.93 -28.37 -2.88
CA GLU A 143 10.48 -29.43 -1.98
C GLU A 143 10.43 -28.97 -0.50
N LYS A 144 9.75 -27.84 -0.26
CA LYS A 144 9.61 -27.20 1.06
C LYS A 144 8.22 -27.47 1.64
N GLU A 145 7.95 -28.71 2.05
CA GLU A 145 6.58 -29.19 2.34
C GLU A 145 5.87 -28.37 3.43
N GLN A 146 6.62 -27.92 4.45
CA GLN A 146 6.02 -27.16 5.54
C GLN A 146 5.60 -25.76 5.08
N GLU A 147 6.44 -25.10 4.29
CA GLU A 147 6.20 -23.80 3.70
C GLU A 147 5.04 -23.85 2.70
N ILE A 148 5.00 -24.89 1.85
CA ILE A 148 3.89 -25.18 0.93
C ILE A 148 2.58 -25.24 1.72
N LYS A 149 2.52 -26.10 2.75
CA LYS A 149 1.30 -26.28 3.55
C LYS A 149 0.85 -24.98 4.22
N ASN A 150 1.78 -24.23 4.80
CA ASN A 150 1.46 -22.96 5.46
C ASN A 150 0.88 -21.95 4.47
N LEU A 151 1.44 -21.89 3.26
CA LEU A 151 1.03 -20.94 2.24
C LEU A 151 -0.27 -21.36 1.55
N GLU A 152 -0.52 -22.65 1.35
CA GLU A 152 -1.80 -23.18 0.85
C GLU A 152 -2.95 -22.80 1.78
N VAL A 153 -2.80 -22.99 3.10
CA VAL A 153 -3.82 -22.58 4.08
C VAL A 153 -4.08 -21.08 3.99
N LYS A 154 -3.02 -20.26 3.89
CA LYS A 154 -3.14 -18.81 3.77
C LYS A 154 -3.90 -18.38 2.51
N ILE A 155 -3.58 -18.99 1.36
CA ILE A 155 -4.25 -18.70 0.10
C ILE A 155 -5.72 -19.11 0.17
N GLU A 156 -6.04 -20.28 0.73
CA GLU A 156 -7.42 -20.74 0.91
C GLU A 156 -8.24 -19.79 1.80
N GLU A 157 -7.66 -19.36 2.94
CA GLU A 157 -8.31 -18.39 3.83
C GLU A 157 -8.54 -17.04 3.15
N PHE A 158 -7.58 -16.59 2.35
CA PHE A 158 -7.68 -15.36 1.58
C PHE A 158 -8.76 -15.43 0.50
N GLU A 159 -8.87 -16.54 -0.23
CA GLU A 159 -9.90 -16.73 -1.25
C GLU A 159 -11.31 -16.73 -0.64
N LYS A 160 -11.48 -17.36 0.54
CA LYS A 160 -12.73 -17.29 1.30
C LYS A 160 -13.07 -15.87 1.74
N GLU A 161 -12.06 -15.09 2.14
CA GLU A 161 -12.26 -13.69 2.50
C GLU A 161 -12.74 -12.85 1.30
N ILE A 162 -12.13 -13.02 0.12
CA ILE A 162 -12.56 -12.33 -1.10
C ILE A 162 -13.99 -12.71 -1.45
N HIS A 163 -14.32 -14.00 -1.44
CA HIS A 163 -15.66 -14.46 -1.80
C HIS A 163 -16.73 -13.86 -0.90
N ARG A 164 -16.51 -13.87 0.43
CA ARG A 164 -17.44 -13.26 1.39
C ARG A 164 -17.65 -11.77 1.15
N ARG A 165 -16.60 -11.02 0.81
CA ARG A 165 -16.74 -9.58 0.51
C ARG A 165 -17.58 -9.33 -0.75
N HIS A 166 -17.45 -10.16 -1.77
CA HIS A 166 -18.30 -10.05 -2.97
C HIS A 166 -19.76 -10.33 -2.66
N GLU A 167 -20.06 -11.36 -1.85
CA GLU A 167 -21.44 -11.65 -1.42
C GLU A 167 -22.05 -10.46 -0.63
N GLU A 168 -21.27 -9.87 0.29
CA GLU A 168 -21.69 -8.69 1.06
C GLU A 168 -21.94 -7.46 0.16
N GLU A 169 -21.12 -7.25 -0.87
CA GLU A 169 -21.27 -6.15 -1.84
C GLU A 169 -22.52 -6.33 -2.74
N GLU A 170 -22.80 -7.55 -3.19
CA GLU A 170 -23.99 -7.88 -4.00
C GLU A 170 -25.30 -7.67 -3.20
N GLU A 171 -25.35 -8.10 -1.93
CA GLU A 171 -26.51 -7.88 -1.04
C GLU A 171 -26.75 -6.38 -0.75
N GLU A 172 -25.67 -5.59 -0.62
CA GLU A 172 -25.75 -4.14 -0.45
C GLU A 172 -26.25 -3.40 -1.71
N GLU A 173 -25.97 -3.91 -2.90
CA GLU A 173 -26.47 -3.33 -4.15
C GLU A 173 -27.96 -3.66 -4.35
N GLU A 174 -28.38 -4.91 -4.10
CA GLU A 174 -29.78 -5.35 -4.23
C GLU A 174 -30.72 -4.62 -3.23
N SER A 175 -30.22 -4.32 -2.03
CA SER A 175 -30.96 -3.52 -1.03
C SER A 175 -31.05 -2.02 -1.35
N LYS A 176 -30.15 -1.47 -2.18
CA LYS A 176 -30.23 -0.08 -2.66
C LYS A 176 -31.17 0.06 -3.86
N GLU A 177 -31.26 -0.96 -4.73
CA GLU A 177 -32.20 -0.96 -5.86
C GLU A 177 -33.66 -1.09 -5.39
N THR A 178 -33.93 -1.95 -4.41
CA THR A 178 -35.29 -2.15 -3.85
C THR A 178 -35.85 -0.92 -3.14
N ASN A 179 -35.00 -0.09 -2.51
CA ASN A 179 -35.46 1.17 -1.88
C ASN A 179 -35.75 2.30 -2.88
N ASN A 180 -35.12 2.31 -4.06
CA ASN A 180 -35.40 3.31 -5.10
C ASN A 180 -36.68 3.02 -5.90
N GLU A 181 -37.10 1.75 -6.02
CA GLU A 181 -38.36 1.39 -6.69
C GLU A 181 -39.61 1.74 -5.84
N GLU A 182 -39.49 1.79 -4.51
CA GLU A 182 -40.59 2.21 -3.62
C GLU A 182 -40.78 3.75 -3.59
N GLU A 183 -39.76 4.55 -3.87
CA GLU A 183 -39.89 6.02 -3.95
C GLU A 183 -40.51 6.49 -5.28
N THR A 184 -40.37 5.74 -6.38
CA THR A 184 -40.98 6.11 -7.68
C THR A 184 -42.47 5.79 -7.82
N ASN A 185 -43.07 5.02 -6.90
CA ASN A 185 -44.49 4.64 -6.96
C ASN A 185 -45.42 5.51 -6.10
N ASN A 186 -44.91 6.54 -5.42
CA ASN A 186 -45.70 7.44 -4.56
C ASN A 186 -45.97 8.83 -5.14
N GLU A 187 -45.55 9.14 -6.38
CA GLU A 187 -45.79 10.45 -7.03
C GLU A 187 -46.95 10.47 -8.05
N GLU A 188 -47.69 9.37 -8.26
CA GLU A 188 -48.81 9.30 -9.21
C GLU A 188 -50.22 9.20 -8.60
N GLU A 189 -50.42 9.59 -7.33
CA GLU A 189 -51.78 9.77 -6.79
C GLU A 189 -51.90 11.07 -5.99
N THR A 190 -51.98 12.21 -6.68
CA THR A 190 -52.81 13.35 -6.26
C THR A 190 -52.73 14.44 -7.33
N ASN A 191 -53.70 14.50 -8.23
CA ASN A 191 -54.20 15.75 -8.82
C ASN A 191 -55.37 15.47 -9.76
N ASN A 192 -56.56 15.37 -9.18
CA ASN A 192 -57.80 15.65 -9.90
C ASN A 192 -58.84 16.09 -8.89
N GLU A 193 -59.13 17.38 -8.84
CA GLU A 193 -60.47 17.96 -8.67
C GLU A 193 -60.39 19.50 -8.80
N GLU A 194 -60.89 19.99 -9.92
CA GLU A 194 -61.32 21.38 -10.12
C GLU A 194 -62.65 21.61 -9.37
N GLU A 195 -62.85 22.80 -8.77
CA GLU A 195 -63.86 23.80 -9.20
C GLU A 195 -64.19 24.85 -8.11
N THR A 196 -64.22 26.12 -8.56
CA THR A 196 -65.13 27.23 -8.17
C THR A 196 -65.00 27.86 -6.77
N THR A 197 -65.12 29.18 -6.50
CA THR A 197 -65.59 30.37 -7.24
C THR A 197 -65.25 31.67 -6.45
N ASN A 198 -65.14 32.77 -7.20
CA ASN A 198 -65.56 34.17 -6.93
C ASN A 198 -64.81 35.07 -5.92
N GLU A 199 -64.28 36.19 -6.46
CA GLU A 199 -64.70 37.60 -6.23
C GLU A 199 -64.02 38.16 -4.98
N ASP A 200 -63.46 39.36 -4.87
CA ASP A 200 -63.37 40.63 -5.57
C ASP A 200 -62.21 41.31 -4.75
N GLU A 201 -61.36 42.24 -5.16
CA GLU A 201 -61.64 43.61 -5.55
C GLU A 201 -60.26 44.32 -5.50
N THR A 202 -60.02 45.20 -6.47
CA THR A 202 -59.30 46.48 -6.34
C THR A 202 -57.76 46.55 -6.21
N ASN A 203 -57.23 47.08 -7.30
CA ASN A 203 -56.49 48.34 -7.40
C ASN A 203 -55.04 48.47 -6.92
N ASN A 204 -54.28 48.96 -7.91
CA ASN A 204 -53.36 50.09 -7.84
C ASN A 204 -51.99 49.81 -7.21
N ASP A 205 -50.89 50.36 -7.70
CA ASP A 205 -50.54 51.14 -8.87
C ASP A 205 -49.02 51.39 -8.70
N VAL A 206 -48.36 51.80 -9.79
CA VAL A 206 -47.10 52.57 -9.81
C VAL A 206 -45.76 51.84 -9.51
N LYS A 207 -44.96 51.77 -10.59
CA LYS A 207 -43.57 52.26 -10.83
C LYS A 207 -42.59 52.25 -9.63
N SER A 208 -41.31 51.94 -9.76
CA SER A 208 -40.26 52.60 -10.56
C SER A 208 -38.94 51.99 -10.03
N ASP A 209 -38.04 51.48 -10.86
CA ASP A 209 -36.96 52.21 -11.55
C ASP A 209 -35.61 52.17 -10.81
N SER A 210 -34.63 51.63 -11.55
CA SER A 210 -33.22 52.06 -11.63
C SER A 210 -32.14 51.65 -10.62
N HIS A 211 -30.93 51.59 -11.21
CA HIS A 211 -29.56 51.69 -10.69
C HIS A 211 -28.87 50.41 -10.17
N LEU A 212 -27.97 49.74 -10.92
CA LEU A 212 -26.59 50.12 -11.30
C LEU A 212 -25.74 50.60 -10.12
N GLU A 213 -24.80 49.77 -9.66
CA GLU A 213 -23.43 50.22 -9.47
C GLU A 213 -22.40 49.08 -9.50
N LYS A 214 -21.28 49.39 -10.15
CA LYS A 214 -20.05 48.62 -10.27
C LYS A 214 -19.10 49.04 -9.14
N GLY A 215 -18.17 48.16 -8.78
CA GLY A 215 -16.91 48.55 -8.11
C GLY A 215 -16.31 47.37 -7.34
N SER A 216 -15.30 46.68 -7.87
CA SER A 216 -13.88 47.07 -7.87
C SER A 216 -13.20 46.94 -6.51
N GLY A 217 -12.38 45.88 -6.37
CA GLY A 217 -10.94 46.08 -6.33
C GLY A 217 -10.20 45.86 -5.00
N GLY A 218 -9.11 45.10 -5.11
CA GLY A 218 -7.91 45.18 -4.26
C GLY A 218 -7.97 44.34 -2.99
N LYS A 219 -6.98 43.51 -2.64
CA LYS A 219 -5.60 43.34 -3.09
C LYS A 219 -5.19 41.89 -2.83
#